data_AF-A0A5E4QXZ5-F1
#
_entry.id   AF-A0A5E4QXZ5-F1
#
_cell.length_a   1.000
_cell.length_b   1.000
_cell.length_c   1.000
_cell.angle_alpha   90.00
_cell.angle_beta   90.00
_cell.angle_gamma   90.00
#
_symmetry.space_group_name_H-M   'P 1'
#
loop_
_entity.id
_entity.type
_entity.pdbx_description
1 polymer ?
#
loop_
_entity_poly.entity_id
_entity_poly.type
_entity_poly.pdbx_seq_one_letter_code
_entity_poly.pdbx_strand_id
1 'polypeptide(L)'
;MSICNKQLYTEFLKMYIDKTCLWDKRDLWYKRQDRRLQAIKELHEKYLEINKGATIAQMKNKIENMRTCCSKEGKKVLAAEARGETYKPTLWYFNILAPIYKDCIQDNTEDSVSSTSSNDGDDNESEIMFIEKFEYSEPEYIEPNSFSLEDNNDDDQRRSKSTAALSTRTAEPKEVPLQIKAFGRTMAAQLNEVDEYQRFIAEKLISDVVFNARVKKLAPDSFINI
;
A
#
# COMPACT_ATOMS: atom_id res chain seq x y z
N MET A 1 19.64 27.60 16.98
CA MET A 1 20.24 26.25 17.11
C MET A 1 19.83 25.44 15.90
N SER A 2 20.77 24.99 15.06
CA SER A 2 20.44 24.03 13.99
C SER A 2 20.06 22.70 14.64
N ILE A 3 18.82 22.27 14.46
CA ILE A 3 18.37 20.97 14.95
C ILE A 3 19.05 19.89 14.09
N CYS A 4 19.72 18.93 14.73
CA CYS A 4 20.38 17.83 14.02
C CYS A 4 19.34 16.87 13.43
N ASN A 5 19.61 16.33 12.25
CA ASN A 5 18.72 15.40 11.55
C ASN A 5 18.35 14.17 12.43
N LYS A 6 19.31 13.65 13.21
CA LYS A 6 19.07 12.58 14.18
C LYS A 6 18.02 12.96 15.24
N GLN A 7 18.03 14.20 15.71
CA GLN A 7 17.07 14.69 16.70
C GLN A 7 15.67 14.81 16.09
N LEU A 8 15.55 15.33 14.86
CA LEU A 8 14.27 15.39 14.15
C LEU A 8 13.65 13.99 13.96
N TYR A 9 14.44 13.01 13.51
CA TYR A 9 13.96 11.63 13.42
C TYR A 9 13.64 11.03 14.78
N THR A 10 14.35 11.39 15.85
CA THR A 10 14.04 10.93 17.20
C THR A 10 12.66 11.40 17.64
N GLU A 11 12.35 12.69 17.44
CA GLU A 11 11.03 13.24 17.76
C GLU A 11 9.92 12.64 16.88
N PHE A 12 10.19 12.49 15.58
CA PHE A 12 9.29 11.85 14.64
C PHE A 12 8.94 10.40 15.03
N LEU A 13 9.94 9.59 15.39
CA LEU A 13 9.70 8.19 15.77
C LEU A 13 8.99 8.08 17.12
N LYS A 14 9.28 8.97 18.08
CA LYS A 14 8.53 9.03 19.35
C LYS A 14 7.07 9.36 19.11
N MET A 15 6.79 10.35 18.27
CA MET A 15 5.43 10.71 17.87
C MET A 15 4.70 9.55 17.16
N TYR A 16 5.42 8.77 16.35
CA TYR A 16 4.86 7.56 15.74
C TYR A 16 4.50 6.49 16.80
N ILE A 17 5.38 6.25 17.77
CA ILE A 17 5.15 5.31 18.87
C ILE A 17 3.92 5.72 19.68
N ASP A 18 3.81 7.01 20.04
CA ASP A 18 2.68 7.53 20.83
C ASP A 18 1.34 7.41 20.09
N LYS A 19 1.36 7.36 18.75
CA LYS A 19 0.17 7.18 17.91
C LYS A 19 -0.15 5.69 17.75
N THR A 20 -0.49 5.05 18.87
CA THR A 20 -0.84 3.62 18.97
C THR A 20 -1.92 3.19 17.96
N CYS A 21 -2.89 4.06 17.65
CA CYS A 21 -3.91 3.81 16.63
C CYS A 21 -3.37 3.49 15.22
N LEU A 22 -2.09 3.75 14.95
CA LEU A 22 -1.42 3.44 13.68
C LEU A 22 -0.82 2.03 13.63
N TRP A 23 -0.52 1.41 14.78
CA TRP A 23 0.30 0.20 14.82
C TRP A 23 -0.12 -0.83 15.88
N ASP A 24 -0.77 -0.43 16.98
CA ASP A 24 -1.25 -1.33 18.02
C ASP A 24 -2.69 -1.77 17.70
N LYS A 25 -2.87 -3.07 17.40
CA LYS A 25 -4.18 -3.68 17.12
C LYS A 25 -5.13 -3.67 18.32
N ARG A 26 -4.60 -3.52 19.54
CA ARG A 26 -5.37 -3.46 20.79
C ARG A 26 -5.95 -2.08 21.06
N ASP A 27 -5.48 -1.05 20.35
CA ASP A 27 -6.00 0.30 20.50
C ASP A 27 -7.46 0.37 20.01
N LEU A 28 -8.34 0.91 20.85
CA LEU A 28 -9.76 1.13 20.55
C LEU A 28 -9.98 1.91 19.25
N TRP A 29 -9.03 2.78 18.89
CA TRP A 29 -9.08 3.64 17.72
C TRP A 29 -8.37 3.04 16.49
N TYR A 30 -7.78 1.84 16.59
CA TYR A 30 -7.10 1.18 15.47
C TYR A 30 -8.03 0.89 14.29
N LYS A 31 -9.32 0.59 14.55
CA LYS A 31 -10.32 0.34 13.51
C LYS A 31 -10.98 1.61 12.98
N ARG A 32 -10.77 2.75 13.65
CA ARG A 32 -11.38 4.03 13.27
C ARG A 32 -10.54 4.75 12.22
N GLN A 33 -11.05 4.76 10.98
CA GLN A 33 -10.39 5.37 9.84
C GLN A 33 -10.14 6.87 10.02
N ASP A 34 -11.09 7.60 10.60
CA ASP A 34 -10.99 9.04 10.86
C ASP A 34 -9.82 9.38 11.80
N ARG A 35 -9.70 8.63 12.90
CA ARG A 35 -8.61 8.78 13.87
C ARG A 35 -7.25 8.45 13.25
N ARG A 36 -7.19 7.39 12.46
CA ARG A 36 -5.95 7.00 11.76
C ARG A 36 -5.52 8.02 10.72
N LEU A 37 -6.47 8.55 9.94
CA LEU A 37 -6.17 9.58 8.96
C LEU A 37 -5.64 10.84 9.64
N GLN A 38 -6.25 11.26 10.75
CA GLN A 38 -5.79 12.40 11.53
C GLN A 38 -4.37 12.16 12.08
N ALA A 39 -4.12 10.99 12.67
CA ALA A 39 -2.80 10.61 13.18
C ALA A 39 -1.73 10.58 12.07
N ILE A 40 -2.06 10.09 10.87
CA ILE A 40 -1.18 10.09 9.69
C ILE A 40 -0.86 11.53 9.25
N LYS A 41 -1.84 12.43 9.22
CA LYS A 41 -1.64 13.83 8.83
C LYS A 41 -0.69 14.55 9.78
N GLU A 42 -0.94 14.45 11.09
CA GLU A 42 -0.07 15.06 12.10
C GLU A 42 1.36 14.49 12.04
N LEU A 43 1.50 13.18 11.82
CA LEU A 43 2.80 12.55 11.68
C LEU A 43 3.53 13.03 10.40
N HIS A 44 2.79 13.28 9.33
CA HIS A 44 3.31 13.78 8.06
C HIS A 44 3.77 15.23 8.16
N GLU A 45 3.03 16.09 8.87
CA GLU A 45 3.45 17.45 9.18
C GLU A 45 4.82 17.46 9.88
N LYS A 46 5.03 16.57 10.86
CA LYS A 46 6.34 16.41 11.51
C LYS A 46 7.42 15.90 10.57
N TYR A 47 7.09 14.98 9.66
CA TYR A 47 8.03 14.47 8.68
C TYR A 47 8.50 15.54 7.67
N LEU A 48 7.67 16.54 7.37
CA LEU A 48 8.03 17.65 6.50
C LEU A 48 9.15 18.54 7.07
N GLU A 49 9.34 18.54 8.40
CA GLU A 49 10.50 19.19 9.04
C GLU A 49 11.83 18.49 8.66
N ILE A 50 11.78 17.19 8.40
CA ILE A 50 12.93 16.36 8.01
C ILE A 50 13.15 16.42 6.49
N ASN A 51 12.08 16.23 5.71
CA ASN A 51 12.12 16.22 4.26
C ASN A 51 11.02 17.10 3.68
N LYS A 52 11.39 18.33 3.31
CA LYS A 52 10.49 19.33 2.75
C LYS A 52 9.90 18.82 1.43
N GLY A 53 8.57 18.80 1.34
CA GLY A 53 7.85 18.37 0.14
C GLY A 53 7.65 16.87 0.01
N ALA A 54 7.99 16.07 1.03
CA ALA A 54 7.72 14.65 1.00
C ALA A 54 6.22 14.36 0.99
N THR A 55 5.80 13.26 0.35
CA THR A 55 4.40 12.80 0.37
C THR A 55 4.12 11.90 1.57
N ILE A 56 2.84 11.71 1.91
CA ILE A 56 2.42 10.75 2.95
C ILE A 56 2.91 9.33 2.61
N ALA A 57 2.90 8.95 1.32
CA ALA A 57 3.39 7.66 0.87
C ALA A 57 4.89 7.49 1.15
N GLN A 58 5.70 8.52 0.88
CA GLN A 58 7.13 8.51 1.17
C GLN A 58 7.40 8.42 2.68
N MET A 59 6.64 9.13 3.51
CA MET A 59 6.72 9.01 4.96
C MET A 59 6.38 7.59 5.42
N LYS A 60 5.26 7.02 4.96
CA LYS A 60 4.84 5.66 5.32
C LYS A 60 5.90 4.63 4.92
N ASN A 61 6.42 4.72 3.69
CA ASN A 61 7.50 3.85 3.23
C ASN A 61 8.76 4.04 4.09
N LYS A 62 9.08 5.27 4.50
CA LYS A 62 10.22 5.51 5.39
C LYS A 62 10.05 4.82 6.74
N ILE A 63 8.87 4.94 7.36
CA ILE A 63 8.54 4.25 8.62
C ILE A 63 8.66 2.74 8.42
N GLU A 64 8.09 2.20 7.35
CA GLU A 64 8.08 0.76 7.10
C GLU A 64 9.49 0.19 6.89
N ASN A 65 10.35 0.91 6.16
CA ASN A 65 11.75 0.54 6.02
C ASN A 65 12.49 0.55 7.36
N MET A 66 12.29 1.59 8.17
CA MET A 66 12.86 1.64 9.52
C MET A 66 12.33 0.50 10.38
N ARG A 67 11.05 0.13 10.18
CA ARG A 67 10.44 -0.95 10.93
C ARG A 67 11.03 -2.31 10.56
N THR A 68 11.23 -2.55 9.28
CA THR A 68 11.84 -3.77 8.76
C THR A 68 13.28 -3.92 9.27
N CYS A 69 14.07 -2.85 9.23
CA CYS A 69 15.43 -2.86 9.76
C CYS A 69 15.47 -3.17 11.26
N CYS A 70 14.61 -2.53 12.06
CA CYS A 70 14.55 -2.81 13.49
C CYS A 70 14.05 -4.23 13.81
N SER A 71 13.10 -4.78 13.04
CA SER A 71 12.66 -6.17 13.20
C SER A 71 13.82 -7.15 12.99
N LYS A 72 14.57 -6.99 11.90
CA LYS A 72 15.76 -7.80 11.60
C LYS A 72 16.82 -7.69 12.71
N GLU A 73 17.04 -6.48 13.21
CA GLU A 73 17.98 -6.26 14.31
C GLU A 73 17.49 -6.91 15.61
N GLY A 74 16.19 -6.86 15.89
CA GLY A 74 15.57 -7.49 17.06
C GLY A 74 15.72 -9.02 17.05
N LYS A 75 15.58 -9.65 15.88
CA LYS A 75 15.85 -11.10 15.72
C LYS A 75 17.30 -11.46 16.09
N LYS A 76 18.28 -10.61 15.77
CA LYS A 76 19.68 -10.83 16.17
C LYS A 76 19.88 -10.71 17.68
N VAL A 77 19.23 -9.73 18.32
CA VAL A 77 19.25 -9.55 19.78
C VAL A 77 18.73 -10.81 20.46
N LEU A 78 17.56 -11.30 20.04
CA LEU A 78 16.95 -12.50 20.63
C LEU A 78 17.76 -13.76 20.35
N ALA A 79 18.32 -13.91 19.14
CA ALA A 79 19.15 -15.06 18.80
C ALA A 79 20.44 -15.11 19.63
N ALA A 80 21.05 -13.96 19.94
CA ALA A 80 22.20 -13.90 20.82
C ALA A 80 21.81 -14.21 22.27
N GLU A 81 20.69 -13.64 22.76
CA GLU A 81 20.17 -13.90 24.10
C GLU A 81 19.86 -15.38 24.31
N ALA A 82 19.28 -16.05 23.30
CA ALA A 82 19.04 -17.51 23.32
C ALA A 82 20.32 -18.34 23.40
N ARG A 83 21.45 -17.82 22.91
CA ARG A 83 22.78 -18.43 23.05
C ARG A 83 23.49 -18.04 24.35
N GLY A 84 22.88 -17.23 25.21
CA GLY A 84 23.52 -16.64 26.39
C GLY A 84 24.53 -15.55 26.05
N GLU A 85 24.53 -15.03 24.82
CA GLU A 85 25.39 -13.96 24.35
C GLU A 85 24.69 -12.60 24.46
N THR A 86 25.47 -11.54 24.68
CA THR A 86 24.95 -10.16 24.65
C THR A 86 25.19 -9.54 23.28
N TYR A 87 24.14 -9.33 22.50
CA TYR A 87 24.20 -8.55 21.26
C TYR A 87 23.75 -7.11 21.50
N LYS A 88 24.58 -6.14 21.10
CA LYS A 88 24.26 -4.72 21.17
C LYS A 88 23.73 -4.25 19.80
N PRO A 89 22.48 -3.77 19.71
CA PRO A 89 21.93 -3.22 18.48
C PRO A 89 22.79 -2.09 17.91
N THR A 90 23.03 -2.14 16.60
CA THR A 90 23.79 -1.14 15.85
C THR A 90 22.93 0.04 15.40
N LEU A 91 21.61 -0.16 15.28
CA LEU A 91 20.67 0.88 14.87
C LEU A 91 20.43 1.88 16.01
N TRP A 92 20.77 3.15 15.79
CA TRP A 92 20.64 4.21 16.80
C TRP A 92 19.21 4.44 17.29
N TYR A 93 18.20 4.11 16.46
CA TYR A 93 16.78 4.24 16.77
C TYR A 93 16.16 2.94 17.27
N PHE A 94 16.94 1.87 17.46
CA PHE A 94 16.44 0.58 17.89
C PHE A 94 15.63 0.68 19.19
N ASN A 95 16.17 1.35 20.20
CA ASN A 95 15.51 1.50 21.49
C ASN A 95 14.19 2.27 21.43
N ILE A 96 14.00 3.11 20.40
CA ILE A 96 12.77 3.89 20.22
C ILE A 96 11.66 2.99 19.67
N LEU A 97 11.99 2.14 18.68
CA LEU A 97 11.00 1.26 18.06
C LEU A 97 10.89 -0.12 18.74
N ALA A 98 11.83 -0.49 19.61
CA ALA A 98 11.86 -1.74 20.37
C ALA A 98 10.51 -2.15 21.01
N PRO A 99 9.72 -1.22 21.60
CA PRO A 99 8.43 -1.57 22.19
C PRO A 99 7.44 -2.20 21.20
N ILE A 100 7.47 -1.80 19.93
CA ILE A 100 6.58 -2.36 18.89
C ILE A 100 6.95 -3.81 18.57
N TYR A 101 8.22 -4.20 18.71
CA TYR A 101 8.69 -5.53 18.29
C TYR A 101 8.54 -6.61 19.34
N LYS A 102 8.61 -6.26 20.64
CA LYS A 102 8.47 -7.26 21.70
C LYS A 102 7.14 -8.01 21.59
N ASP A 103 6.10 -7.32 21.12
CA ASP A 103 4.77 -7.90 20.92
C ASP A 103 4.67 -8.73 19.62
N CYS A 104 5.46 -8.44 18.58
CA CYS A 104 5.38 -9.15 17.28
C CYS A 104 6.12 -10.50 17.22
N ILE A 105 6.99 -10.81 18.19
CA ILE A 105 7.81 -12.02 18.17
C ILE A 105 7.20 -13.16 19.01
N GLN A 106 6.33 -12.83 19.97
CA GLN A 106 5.64 -13.82 20.80
C GLN A 106 4.56 -14.62 20.04
N ASP A 107 3.99 -14.07 18.97
CA ASP A 107 2.94 -14.75 18.18
C ASP A 107 3.47 -15.89 17.27
N ASN A 108 4.80 -16.09 17.16
CA ASN A 108 5.38 -17.11 16.26
C ASN A 108 6.07 -18.26 17.00
N THR A 109 5.94 -18.35 18.33
CA THR A 109 6.71 -19.33 19.15
C THR A 109 5.89 -20.51 19.70
N GLU A 110 4.61 -20.66 19.34
CA GLU A 110 3.76 -21.71 19.92
C GLU A 110 3.61 -22.99 19.08
N ASP A 111 4.33 -23.17 17.96
CA ASP A 111 4.35 -24.47 17.26
C ASP A 111 5.70 -24.74 16.59
N SER A 112 6.65 -25.32 17.34
CA SER A 112 7.55 -26.39 16.87
C SER A 112 8.69 -26.62 17.84
N VAL A 113 8.47 -27.55 18.77
CA VAL A 113 9.54 -28.29 19.44
C VAL A 113 9.99 -29.44 18.54
N SER A 114 11.09 -29.28 17.80
CA SER A 114 11.94 -30.42 17.41
C SER A 114 13.32 -29.98 16.92
N SER A 115 14.30 -30.24 17.78
CA SER A 115 15.65 -30.76 17.51
C SER A 115 16.32 -30.56 16.13
N THR A 116 17.49 -29.92 16.22
CA THR A 116 18.79 -30.30 15.61
C THR A 116 19.13 -29.96 14.14
N SER A 117 20.32 -29.36 14.04
CA SER A 117 21.33 -29.40 12.96
C SER A 117 21.38 -28.24 11.96
N SER A 118 22.61 -27.74 11.85
CA SER A 118 23.13 -26.67 11.00
C SER A 118 23.15 -27.03 9.52
N ASN A 119 22.73 -26.09 8.67
CA ASN A 119 23.35 -25.83 7.37
C ASN A 119 22.94 -24.45 6.83
N ASP A 120 23.91 -23.71 6.32
CA ASP A 120 23.75 -22.53 5.47
C ASP A 120 23.21 -22.92 4.09
N GLY A 121 22.41 -22.04 3.49
CA GLY A 121 22.12 -22.05 2.05
C GLY A 121 20.65 -21.98 1.68
N ASP A 122 20.20 -20.77 1.42
CA ASP A 122 19.36 -20.34 0.29
C ASP A 122 17.90 -20.84 0.12
N ASP A 123 17.09 -19.88 -0.33
CA ASP A 123 15.76 -19.97 -0.93
C ASP A 123 14.64 -20.71 -0.18
N ASN A 124 13.77 -19.91 0.46
CA ASN A 124 12.33 -20.16 0.38
C ASN A 124 11.52 -18.87 0.40
N GLU A 125 10.81 -18.67 -0.70
CA GLU A 125 9.74 -17.71 -0.90
C GLU A 125 8.60 -17.90 0.10
N SER A 126 8.03 -16.76 0.50
CA SER A 126 6.63 -16.58 0.90
C SER A 126 6.17 -17.12 2.24
N GLU A 127 6.04 -16.21 3.21
CA GLU A 127 4.78 -16.07 3.93
C GLU A 127 4.44 -14.57 4.06
N ILE A 128 3.50 -14.15 3.20
CA ILE A 128 2.90 -12.82 3.21
C ILE A 128 2.04 -12.70 4.47
N MET A 129 2.52 -11.93 5.45
CA MET A 129 1.67 -11.45 6.54
C MET A 129 0.66 -10.46 5.97
N PHE A 130 -0.60 -10.93 5.95
CA PHE A 130 -1.82 -10.22 5.61
C PHE A 130 -1.82 -8.79 6.17
N ILE A 131 -1.53 -7.82 5.30
CA ILE A 131 -1.87 -6.42 5.57
C ILE A 131 -3.37 -6.34 5.32
N GLU A 132 -4.15 -6.14 6.40
CA GLU A 132 -5.50 -5.61 6.29
C GLU A 132 -5.44 -4.39 5.36
N LYS A 133 -6.01 -4.58 4.18
CA LYS A 133 -6.23 -3.59 3.13
C LYS A 133 -7.00 -2.43 3.77
N PHE A 134 -6.26 -1.44 4.26
CA PHE A 134 -6.88 -0.25 4.84
C PHE A 134 -7.56 0.49 3.70
N GLU A 135 -8.88 0.38 3.71
CA GLU A 135 -9.83 1.06 2.87
C GLU A 135 -9.47 2.55 2.86
N TYR A 136 -8.90 2.98 1.73
CA TYR A 136 -8.82 4.37 1.38
C TYR A 136 -10.26 4.77 1.06
N SER A 137 -10.83 5.71 1.81
CA SER A 137 -12.13 6.29 1.48
C SER A 137 -11.96 7.01 0.15
N GLU A 138 -12.34 6.26 -0.88
CA GLU A 138 -12.46 6.65 -2.26
C GLU A 138 -13.42 7.85 -2.35
N PRO A 139 -13.05 8.96 -3.03
CA PRO A 139 -14.02 9.99 -3.34
C PRO A 139 -15.10 9.37 -4.20
N GLU A 140 -16.37 9.47 -3.77
CA GLU A 140 -17.58 8.87 -4.36
C GLU A 140 -17.39 8.41 -5.81
N TYR A 141 -17.11 7.12 -5.94
CA TYR A 141 -17.12 6.43 -7.21
C TYR A 141 -18.58 6.28 -7.63
N ILE A 142 -18.98 6.98 -8.69
CA ILE A 142 -20.20 6.65 -9.41
C ILE A 142 -19.86 5.39 -10.20
N GLU A 143 -20.28 4.22 -9.70
CA GLU A 143 -20.15 2.97 -10.42
C GLU A 143 -20.76 3.10 -11.83
N PRO A 144 -19.99 2.94 -12.92
CA PRO A 144 -20.58 2.58 -14.18
C PRO A 144 -21.06 1.14 -14.04
N ASN A 145 -22.38 0.99 -14.09
CA ASN A 145 -23.14 -0.25 -14.16
C ASN A 145 -22.32 -1.41 -14.78
N SER A 146 -22.18 -2.50 -14.02
CA SER A 146 -21.57 -3.75 -14.47
C SER A 146 -22.11 -4.15 -15.84
N PHE A 147 -21.25 -4.09 -16.86
CA PHE A 147 -21.53 -4.66 -18.18
C PHE A 147 -20.92 -6.06 -18.17
N SER A 148 -21.78 -7.05 -17.93
CA SER A 148 -21.47 -8.46 -18.13
C SER A 148 -20.91 -8.66 -19.54
N LEU A 149 -19.76 -9.32 -19.64
CA LEU A 149 -19.29 -9.88 -20.90
C LEU A 149 -20.18 -11.08 -21.23
N GLU A 150 -21.26 -10.82 -21.95
CA GLU A 150 -21.86 -11.84 -22.80
C GLU A 150 -21.07 -11.87 -24.11
N ASP A 151 -20.29 -12.94 -24.25
CA ASP A 151 -19.76 -13.42 -25.53
C ASP A 151 -20.95 -13.83 -26.40
N ASN A 152 -21.47 -12.90 -27.20
CA ASN A 152 -22.44 -13.19 -28.24
C ASN A 152 -21.73 -13.02 -29.59
N ASN A 153 -21.25 -14.15 -30.10
CA ASN A 153 -21.12 -14.34 -31.54
C ASN A 153 -22.52 -14.20 -32.15
N ASP A 154 -22.74 -13.13 -32.92
CA ASP A 154 -23.94 -12.96 -33.72
C ASP A 154 -23.95 -14.05 -34.82
N ASP A 155 -24.72 -15.10 -34.59
CA ASP A 155 -25.42 -15.80 -35.67
C ASP A 155 -26.83 -16.25 -35.22
N ASP A 156 -27.80 -15.60 -35.86
CA ASP A 156 -29.15 -16.06 -36.21
C ASP A 156 -30.30 -16.28 -35.18
N GLN A 157 -31.41 -15.59 -35.49
CA GLN A 157 -32.85 -15.90 -35.28
C GLN A 157 -33.55 -15.77 -33.92
N ARG A 158 -34.51 -14.80 -33.90
CA ARG A 158 -35.92 -14.86 -33.43
C ARG A 158 -36.19 -15.41 -32.00
N ARG A 159 -36.88 -14.60 -31.16
CA ARG A 159 -38.29 -14.79 -30.68
C ARG A 159 -38.63 -13.96 -29.43
N SER A 160 -39.83 -13.37 -29.43
CA SER A 160 -40.43 -12.50 -28.40
C SER A 160 -40.77 -13.21 -27.08
N LYS A 161 -40.69 -12.50 -25.93
CA LYS A 161 -41.82 -12.16 -25.00
C LYS A 161 -41.35 -11.68 -23.60
N SER A 162 -41.84 -10.49 -23.22
CA SER A 162 -42.32 -9.98 -21.92
C SER A 162 -41.98 -10.71 -20.60
N THR A 163 -41.54 -9.99 -19.56
CA THR A 163 -42.37 -9.63 -18.36
C THR A 163 -41.63 -8.77 -17.30
N ALA A 164 -42.34 -7.77 -16.80
CA ALA A 164 -42.42 -7.24 -15.42
C ALA A 164 -41.19 -6.65 -14.67
N ALA A 165 -41.19 -5.31 -14.67
CA ALA A 165 -40.83 -4.33 -13.62
C ALA A 165 -40.35 -4.79 -12.22
N LEU A 166 -39.26 -4.15 -11.76
CA LEU A 166 -39.20 -3.56 -10.41
C LEU A 166 -38.39 -2.25 -10.44
N SER A 167 -39.00 -1.20 -9.91
CA SER A 167 -38.47 0.17 -9.87
C SER A 167 -37.54 0.34 -8.68
N THR A 168 -36.26 0.56 -8.96
CA THR A 168 -35.33 1.26 -8.06
C THR A 168 -34.73 2.42 -8.84
N ARG A 169 -34.79 3.62 -8.25
CA ARG A 169 -34.26 4.86 -8.83
C ARG A 169 -32.74 4.76 -8.95
N THR A 170 -32.25 4.22 -10.06
CA THR A 170 -30.83 4.24 -10.42
C THR A 170 -30.57 5.49 -11.23
N ALA A 171 -29.61 6.31 -10.80
CA ALA A 171 -29.11 7.41 -11.61
C ALA A 171 -28.69 6.86 -12.98
N GLU A 172 -29.12 7.52 -14.06
CA GLU A 172 -28.79 7.09 -15.41
C GLU A 172 -27.27 6.96 -15.57
N PRO A 173 -26.75 5.79 -16.00
CA PRO A 173 -25.34 5.62 -16.27
C PRO A 173 -24.96 6.61 -17.37
N LYS A 174 -24.00 7.50 -17.10
CA LYS A 174 -23.40 8.33 -18.16
C LYS A 174 -22.77 7.38 -19.17
N GLU A 175 -23.41 7.21 -20.33
CA GLU A 175 -22.90 6.35 -21.38
C GLU A 175 -21.49 6.83 -21.79
N VAL A 176 -20.48 6.03 -21.48
CA VAL A 176 -19.12 6.29 -21.94
C VAL A 176 -19.12 6.11 -23.47
N PRO A 177 -18.67 7.12 -24.24
CA PRO A 177 -18.61 7.04 -25.69
C PRO A 177 -17.94 5.76 -26.20
N LEU A 178 -18.54 5.10 -27.20
CA LEU A 178 -18.03 3.85 -27.79
C LEU A 178 -16.57 3.96 -28.23
N GLN A 179 -16.15 5.15 -28.69
CA GLN A 179 -14.78 5.43 -29.11
C GLN A 179 -13.78 5.30 -27.95
N ILE A 180 -14.15 5.77 -26.75
CA ILE A 180 -13.31 5.67 -25.55
C ILE A 180 -13.20 4.20 -25.11
N LYS A 181 -14.31 3.45 -25.17
CA LYS A 181 -14.32 2.01 -24.85
C LYS A 181 -13.44 1.20 -25.82
N ALA A 182 -13.56 1.47 -27.11
CA ALA A 182 -12.74 0.81 -28.13
C ALA A 182 -11.25 1.13 -27.93
N PHE A 183 -10.91 2.40 -27.69
CA PHE A 183 -9.54 2.80 -27.42
C PHE A 183 -8.95 2.10 -26.19
N GLY A 184 -9.71 2.02 -25.09
CA GLY A 184 -9.27 1.31 -23.88
C GLY A 184 -9.00 -0.18 -24.13
N ARG A 185 -9.84 -0.86 -24.93
CA ARG A 185 -9.62 -2.26 -25.32
C ARG A 185 -8.34 -2.42 -26.14
N THR A 186 -8.08 -1.51 -27.08
CA THR A 186 -6.85 -1.54 -27.88
C THR A 186 -5.61 -1.34 -27.02
N MET A 187 -5.62 -0.40 -26.07
CA MET A 187 -4.51 -0.19 -25.13
C MET A 187 -4.26 -1.42 -24.26
N ALA A 188 -5.32 -2.07 -23.77
CA ALA A 188 -5.20 -3.29 -22.98
C ALA A 188 -4.56 -4.43 -23.79
N ALA A 189 -4.95 -4.61 -25.05
CA ALA A 189 -4.34 -5.61 -25.93
C ALA A 189 -2.84 -5.33 -26.14
N GLN A 190 -2.45 -4.09 -26.42
CA GLN A 190 -1.05 -3.71 -26.62
C GLN A 190 -0.20 -3.89 -25.37
N LEU A 191 -0.71 -3.55 -24.18
CA LEU A 191 0.00 -3.77 -22.92
C LEU A 191 0.18 -5.25 -22.61
N ASN A 192 -0.68 -6.13 -23.11
CA ASN A 192 -0.56 -7.57 -22.90
C ASN A 192 0.51 -8.22 -23.79
N GLU A 193 0.96 -7.54 -24.85
CA GLU A 193 1.97 -8.04 -25.80
C GLU A 193 3.41 -7.67 -25.40
N VAL A 194 3.61 -6.73 -24.48
CA VAL A 194 4.93 -6.31 -23.98
C VAL A 194 5.37 -7.11 -22.75
N ASP A 195 6.69 -7.21 -22.55
CA ASP A 195 7.24 -7.87 -21.36
C ASP A 195 6.83 -7.17 -20.07
N GLU A 196 6.86 -7.92 -18.97
CA GLU A 196 6.35 -7.45 -17.67
C GLU A 196 7.04 -6.17 -17.18
N TYR A 197 8.34 -6.01 -17.44
CA TYR A 197 9.08 -4.83 -17.01
C TYR A 197 8.71 -3.60 -17.84
N GLN A 198 8.62 -3.74 -19.17
CA GLN A 198 8.16 -2.65 -20.03
C GLN A 198 6.69 -2.29 -19.80
N ARG A 199 5.82 -3.28 -19.55
CA ARG A 199 4.42 -3.07 -19.16
C ARG A 199 4.33 -2.24 -17.88
N PHE A 200 5.11 -2.58 -16.85
CA PHE A 200 5.16 -1.84 -15.60
C PHE A 200 5.56 -0.37 -15.81
N ILE A 201 6.58 -0.10 -16.62
CA ILE A 201 6.99 1.26 -16.96
C ILE A 201 5.88 2.01 -17.71
N ALA A 202 5.27 1.36 -18.72
CA ALA A 202 4.21 1.96 -19.52
C ALA A 202 2.98 2.32 -18.67
N GLU A 203 2.53 1.43 -17.78
CA GLU A 203 1.41 1.67 -16.86
C GLU A 203 1.66 2.86 -15.93
N LYS A 204 2.89 2.98 -15.41
CA LYS A 204 3.29 4.12 -14.59
C LYS A 204 3.20 5.43 -15.40
N LEU A 205 3.70 5.45 -16.62
CA LEU A 205 3.66 6.63 -17.48
C LEU A 205 2.23 7.04 -17.86
N ILE A 206 1.38 6.06 -18.21
CA ILE A 206 -0.05 6.30 -18.49
C ILE A 206 -0.73 6.89 -17.24
N SER A 207 -0.44 6.35 -16.06
CA SER A 207 -0.99 6.85 -14.79
C SER A 207 -0.60 8.30 -14.51
N ASP A 208 0.66 8.67 -14.78
CA ASP A 208 1.14 10.04 -14.64
C ASP A 208 0.43 11.00 -15.61
N VAL A 209 0.20 10.57 -16.86
CA VAL A 209 -0.55 11.37 -17.85
C VAL A 209 -1.99 11.59 -17.39
N VAL A 210 -2.67 10.54 -16.93
CA VAL A 210 -4.05 10.63 -16.41
C VAL A 210 -4.11 11.53 -15.18
N PHE A 211 -3.13 11.43 -14.27
CA PHE A 211 -3.04 12.32 -13.11
C PHE A 211 -2.91 13.78 -13.53
N ASN A 212 -1.99 14.09 -14.44
CA ASN A 212 -1.78 15.45 -14.95
C ASN A 212 -3.03 16.00 -15.68
N ALA A 213 -3.76 15.15 -16.40
CA ALA A 213 -5.03 15.51 -17.00
C ALA A 213 -6.08 15.88 -15.93
N ARG A 214 -6.20 15.08 -14.86
CA ARG A 214 -7.15 15.34 -13.76
C ARG A 214 -6.87 16.66 -13.03
N VAL A 215 -5.60 17.00 -12.84
CA VAL A 215 -5.20 18.28 -12.22
C VAL A 215 -5.12 19.44 -13.21
N LYS A 216 -5.61 19.26 -14.45
CA LYS A 216 -5.64 20.29 -15.51
C LYS A 216 -4.27 20.87 -15.86
N LYS A 217 -3.23 20.04 -15.79
CA LYS A 217 -1.83 20.40 -16.14
C LYS A 217 -1.38 19.83 -17.49
N LEU A 218 -2.24 19.09 -18.18
CA LEU A 218 -1.94 18.56 -19.51
C LEU A 218 -2.19 19.64 -20.57
N ALA A 219 -1.17 19.97 -21.34
CA ALA A 219 -1.20 20.92 -22.44
C ALA A 219 -0.86 20.22 -23.78
N PRO A 220 -1.23 20.78 -24.94
CA PRO A 220 -0.97 20.15 -26.24
C PRO A 220 0.52 19.92 -26.56
N ASP A 221 1.40 20.71 -25.94
CA ASP A 221 2.86 20.62 -26.03
C ASP A 221 3.48 19.76 -24.91
N SER A 222 2.66 19.13 -24.07
CA SER A 222 3.16 18.21 -23.04
C SER A 222 3.74 16.96 -23.67
N PHE A 223 4.93 16.57 -23.21
CA PHE A 223 5.62 15.35 -23.63
C PHE A 223 6.09 14.54 -22.42
N ILE A 224 6.23 13.23 -22.62
CA ILE A 224 6.80 12.33 -21.64
C ILE A 224 8.30 12.25 -21.91
N ASN A 225 9.12 12.53 -20.90
CA ASN A 225 10.57 12.41 -21.01
C ASN A 225 10.97 10.97 -20.68
N ILE A 226 11.48 10.24 -21.67
CA ILE A 226 11.82 8.81 -21.62
C ILE A 226 13.30 8.65 -21.98
#